data_AF-A0A0D0WZB0-F1
#
_entry.id   AF-A0A0D0WZB0-F1
#
_cell.length_a   1.000
_cell.length_b   1.000
_cell.length_c   1.000
_cell.angle_alpha   90.00
_cell.angle_beta   90.00
_cell.angle_gamma   90.00
#
_symmetry.space_group_name_H-M   'P 1'
#
loop_
_entity.id
_entity.type
_entity.pdbx_description
1 polymer ?
#
loop_
_entity_poly.entity_id
_entity_poly.type
_entity_poly.pdbx_seq_one_letter_code
_entity_poly.pdbx_strand_id
1 'polypeptide(L)'
;MGDWAAVVLAGGAARRMGGVDKPGVPVGGLPMRDRVLDAVADADVRIVVGPAGPVPPGVRSTRERPPGGGPVAAAAAGVSLLPVGTTTVALLAADLPLLTRDAVRLLRDHLADPTVDGVCLVDGDGRRQQLCGVWRVAPLRAAFGRLASARGGSLGGAAVRALLAGLTVRDVPWSGTGPPPWFDCDTDDDVRRAEEWTR
;
A
#
# COMPACT_ATOMS: atom_id res chain seq x y z
N MET A 1 -11.19 -19.83 3.63
CA MET A 1 -11.47 -18.69 2.73
C MET A 1 -11.00 -17.47 3.50
N GLY A 2 -10.01 -16.77 2.95
CA GLY A 2 -9.29 -15.72 3.65
C GLY A 2 -10.09 -14.44 3.80
N ASP A 3 -10.04 -13.84 4.99
CA ASP A 3 -10.67 -12.55 5.28
C ASP A 3 -9.65 -11.39 5.15
N TRP A 4 -8.37 -11.71 4.97
CA TRP A 4 -7.23 -10.79 4.95
C TRP A 4 -6.47 -10.84 3.61
N ALA A 5 -6.28 -9.66 3.01
CA ALA A 5 -5.55 -9.51 1.76
C ALA A 5 -4.57 -8.33 1.80
N ALA A 6 -3.64 -8.29 0.85
CA ALA A 6 -2.76 -7.15 0.64
C ALA A 6 -2.72 -6.75 -0.83
N VAL A 7 -2.79 -5.44 -1.07
CA VAL A 7 -2.60 -4.80 -2.37
C VAL A 7 -1.39 -3.90 -2.27
N VAL A 8 -0.35 -4.23 -3.03
CA VAL A 8 0.94 -3.53 -3.07
C VAL A 8 1.01 -2.74 -4.38
N LEU A 9 1.11 -1.41 -4.27
CA LEU A 9 1.13 -0.50 -5.41
C LEU A 9 2.58 -0.29 -5.85
N ALA A 10 2.98 -0.97 -6.91
CA ALA A 10 4.26 -0.82 -7.59
C ALA A 10 4.22 0.25 -8.70
N GLY A 11 3.21 1.13 -8.66
CA GLY A 11 2.99 2.18 -9.63
C GLY A 11 3.49 3.54 -9.15
N GLY A 12 4.40 4.13 -9.92
CA GLY A 12 4.84 5.51 -9.80
C GLY A 12 5.55 5.86 -11.10
N ALA A 13 5.45 7.11 -11.55
CA ALA A 13 6.22 7.53 -12.72
C ALA A 13 7.70 7.49 -12.32
N ALA A 14 8.37 6.38 -12.59
CA ALA A 14 9.82 6.19 -12.51
C ALA A 14 10.50 7.17 -13.49
N ARG A 15 10.50 8.45 -13.13
CA ARG A 15 11.16 9.52 -13.87
C ARG A 15 12.37 10.04 -13.13
N ARG A 16 12.53 9.72 -11.84
CA ARG A 16 13.60 10.27 -10.98
C ARG A 16 14.77 9.32 -10.72
N MET A 17 14.65 8.02 -11.01
CA MET A 17 15.72 7.02 -10.90
C MET A 17 16.14 6.47 -12.26
N GLY A 18 16.45 7.34 -13.22
CA GLY A 18 17.07 6.93 -14.49
C GLY A 18 16.26 5.97 -15.39
N GLY A 19 14.94 5.79 -15.15
CA GLY A 19 14.09 4.85 -15.89
C GLY A 19 14.11 3.41 -15.36
N VAL A 20 14.73 3.15 -14.21
CA VAL A 20 14.71 1.84 -13.53
C VAL A 20 13.36 1.62 -12.84
N ASP A 21 12.89 0.38 -12.85
CA ASP A 21 11.73 -0.06 -12.05
C ASP A 21 12.06 0.06 -10.55
N LYS A 22 11.70 1.21 -9.98
CA LYS A 22 12.07 1.66 -8.62
C LYS A 22 11.80 0.60 -7.53
N PRO A 23 10.61 -0.04 -7.45
CA PRO A 23 10.36 -1.10 -6.46
C PRO A 23 11.22 -2.35 -6.62
N GLY A 24 11.88 -2.52 -7.77
CA GLY A 24 12.83 -3.61 -8.04
C GLY A 24 14.25 -3.36 -7.52
N VAL A 25 14.57 -2.13 -7.08
CA VAL A 25 15.88 -1.81 -6.49
C VAL A 25 16.05 -2.56 -5.16
N PRO A 26 17.19 -3.23 -4.93
CA PRO A 26 17.39 -3.96 -3.70
C PRO A 26 17.69 -3.02 -2.52
N VAL A 27 17.16 -3.37 -1.34
CA VAL A 27 17.56 -2.86 -0.04
C VAL A 27 17.81 -4.05 0.87
N GLY A 28 18.96 -4.14 1.53
CA GLY A 28 19.34 -5.30 2.34
C GLY A 28 19.32 -6.60 1.54
N GLY A 29 19.75 -6.54 0.27
CA GLY A 29 19.85 -7.67 -0.65
C GLY A 29 18.55 -8.15 -1.30
N LEU A 30 17.38 -7.55 -1.00
CA LEU A 30 16.07 -7.94 -1.55
C LEU A 30 15.37 -6.75 -2.23
N PRO A 31 14.67 -6.95 -3.36
CA PRO A 31 13.85 -5.91 -3.96
C PRO A 31 12.88 -5.31 -2.94
N MET A 32 12.73 -3.97 -2.90
CA MET A 32 11.85 -3.31 -1.93
C MET A 32 10.43 -3.87 -1.94
N ARG A 33 9.87 -4.12 -3.14
CA ARG A 33 8.56 -4.74 -3.31
C ARG A 33 8.47 -6.10 -2.62
N ASP A 34 9.51 -6.91 -2.71
CA ASP A 34 9.51 -8.26 -2.16
C ASP A 34 9.59 -8.20 -0.63
N ARG A 35 10.32 -7.23 -0.05
CA ARG A 35 10.29 -6.95 1.40
C ARG A 35 8.90 -6.54 1.87
N VAL A 36 8.19 -5.69 1.10
CA VAL A 36 6.80 -5.32 1.40
C VAL A 36 5.88 -6.55 1.33
N LEU A 37 6.07 -7.45 0.36
CA LEU A 37 5.31 -8.70 0.25
C LEU A 37 5.59 -9.66 1.40
N ASP A 38 6.80 -9.68 1.94
CA ASP A 38 7.17 -10.48 3.11
C ASP A 38 6.52 -9.96 4.40
N ALA A 39 6.40 -8.63 4.54
CA ALA A 39 5.70 -8.00 5.66
C ALA A 39 4.21 -8.41 5.76
N VAL A 40 3.62 -8.82 4.63
CA VAL A 40 2.23 -9.30 4.53
C VAL A 40 2.14 -10.77 4.11
N ALA A 41 3.17 -11.58 4.36
CA ALA A 41 3.18 -12.97 3.90
C ALA A 41 2.10 -13.87 4.54
N ASP A 42 1.43 -13.43 5.62
CA ASP A 42 0.23 -14.08 6.17
C ASP A 42 -1.07 -13.69 5.47
N ALA A 43 -1.05 -12.76 4.52
CA ALA A 43 -2.23 -12.45 3.72
C ALA A 43 -2.60 -13.63 2.81
N ASP A 44 -3.87 -14.04 2.87
CA ASP A 44 -4.42 -15.12 2.06
C ASP A 44 -4.31 -14.81 0.57
N VAL A 45 -4.39 -13.53 0.22
CA VAL A 45 -4.22 -13.02 -1.14
C VAL A 45 -3.30 -11.81 -1.13
N ARG A 46 -2.24 -11.87 -1.94
CA ARG A 46 -1.32 -10.77 -2.20
C ARG A 46 -1.40 -10.38 -3.67
N ILE A 47 -1.62 -9.11 -3.94
CA ILE A 47 -1.78 -8.55 -5.29
C ILE A 47 -0.80 -7.39 -5.45
N VAL A 48 0.02 -7.41 -6.50
CA VAL A 48 0.83 -6.27 -6.91
C VAL A 48 0.13 -5.54 -8.06
N VAL A 49 0.06 -4.21 -7.98
CA VAL A 49 -0.54 -3.37 -9.02
C VAL A 49 0.50 -2.45 -9.64
N GLY A 50 0.63 -2.47 -10.96
CA GLY A 50 1.55 -1.61 -11.70
C GLY A 50 2.39 -2.37 -12.72
N PRO A 51 3.44 -1.77 -13.29
CA PRO A 51 4.41 -2.47 -14.13
C PRO A 51 5.29 -3.40 -13.27
N ALA A 52 4.71 -4.47 -12.76
CA ALA A 52 5.30 -5.25 -11.67
C ALA A 52 6.44 -6.20 -12.06
N GLY A 53 6.81 -6.31 -13.35
CA GLY A 53 7.72 -7.36 -13.81
C GLY A 53 7.28 -8.77 -13.36
N PRO A 54 8.22 -9.72 -13.19
CA PRO A 54 7.97 -10.99 -12.51
C PRO A 54 7.63 -10.75 -11.03
N VAL A 55 6.57 -11.41 -10.55
CA VAL A 55 6.17 -11.42 -9.13
C VAL A 55 6.44 -12.79 -8.50
N PRO A 56 6.66 -12.86 -7.17
CA PRO A 56 6.91 -14.14 -6.48
C PRO A 56 5.75 -15.15 -6.65
N PRO A 57 6.02 -16.46 -6.52
CA PRO A 57 4.96 -17.48 -6.54
C PRO A 57 3.85 -17.19 -5.51
N GLY A 58 2.60 -17.42 -5.92
CA GLY A 58 1.41 -17.15 -5.08
C GLY A 58 1.00 -15.68 -4.98
N VAL A 59 1.74 -14.76 -5.62
CA VAL A 59 1.37 -13.35 -5.73
C VAL A 59 0.70 -13.08 -7.08
N ARG A 60 -0.45 -12.40 -7.06
CA ARG A 60 -1.17 -11.99 -8.26
C ARG A 60 -0.65 -10.64 -8.75
N SER A 61 -0.71 -10.37 -10.04
CA SER A 61 -0.39 -9.05 -10.58
C SER A 61 -1.52 -8.49 -11.43
N THR A 62 -1.67 -7.17 -11.42
CA THR A 62 -2.62 -6.44 -12.26
C THR A 62 -2.10 -5.03 -12.54
N ARG A 63 -2.85 -4.26 -13.33
CA ARG A 63 -2.54 -2.87 -13.65
C ARG A 63 -3.82 -2.07 -13.83
N GLU A 64 -3.81 -0.82 -13.39
CA GLU A 64 -4.89 0.12 -13.63
C GLU A 64 -5.07 0.41 -15.13
N ARG A 65 -6.30 0.78 -15.50
CA ARG A 65 -6.67 1.15 -16.86
C ARG A 65 -7.34 2.53 -16.88
N PRO A 66 -6.86 3.47 -17.72
CA PRO A 66 -5.63 3.39 -18.51
C PRO A 66 -4.38 3.36 -17.60
N PRO A 67 -3.25 2.77 -18.07
CA PRO A 67 -1.98 2.81 -17.35
C PRO A 67 -1.57 4.23 -16.96
N GLY A 68 -1.01 4.40 -15.76
CA GLY A 68 -0.62 5.72 -15.25
C GLY A 68 -1.80 6.51 -14.66
N GLY A 69 -2.92 5.85 -14.37
CA GLY A 69 -4.12 6.46 -13.77
C GLY A 69 -3.93 6.95 -12.33
N GLY A 70 -2.77 6.71 -11.73
CA GLY A 70 -2.43 7.14 -10.37
C GLY A 70 -2.82 6.15 -9.29
N PRO A 71 -2.47 6.43 -8.02
CA PRO A 71 -2.54 5.47 -6.91
C PRO A 71 -3.98 5.02 -6.59
N VAL A 72 -4.98 5.90 -6.73
CA VAL A 72 -6.38 5.52 -6.49
C VAL A 72 -6.89 4.54 -7.55
N ALA A 73 -6.55 4.76 -8.83
CA ALA A 73 -6.91 3.85 -9.90
C ALA A 73 -6.21 2.49 -9.74
N ALA A 74 -4.94 2.49 -9.32
CA ALA A 74 -4.19 1.28 -9.00
C ALA A 74 -4.81 0.52 -7.81
N ALA A 75 -5.12 1.21 -6.71
CA ALA A 75 -5.78 0.61 -5.56
C ALA A 75 -7.14 -0.03 -5.95
N ALA A 76 -7.95 0.67 -6.75
CA ALA A 76 -9.22 0.12 -7.24
C ALA A 76 -9.03 -1.13 -8.11
N ALA A 77 -8.01 -1.15 -8.97
CA ALA A 77 -7.67 -2.30 -9.81
C ALA A 77 -7.21 -3.52 -9.00
N GLY A 78 -6.48 -3.31 -7.89
CA GLY A 78 -6.13 -4.39 -6.97
C GLY A 78 -7.32 -4.88 -6.16
N VAL A 79 -8.11 -3.96 -5.58
CA VAL A 79 -9.27 -4.27 -4.73
C VAL A 79 -10.38 -5.00 -5.49
N SER A 80 -10.49 -4.82 -6.80
CA SER A 80 -11.45 -5.55 -7.65
C SER A 80 -11.14 -7.04 -7.78
N LEU A 81 -9.88 -7.45 -7.54
CA LEU A 81 -9.44 -8.85 -7.60
C LEU A 81 -9.55 -9.59 -6.27
N LEU A 82 -10.00 -8.91 -5.20
CA LEU A 82 -10.20 -9.53 -3.91
C LEU A 82 -11.31 -10.60 -4.00
N PRO A 83 -11.09 -11.82 -3.47
CA PRO A 83 -12.12 -12.84 -3.38
C PRO A 83 -13.37 -12.36 -2.64
N VAL A 84 -14.51 -12.95 -2.97
CA VAL A 84 -15.72 -12.83 -2.16
C VAL A 84 -15.43 -13.30 -0.73
N GLY A 85 -15.88 -12.54 0.26
CA GLY A 85 -15.64 -12.81 1.68
C GLY A 85 -14.40 -12.13 2.26
N THR A 86 -13.54 -11.50 1.45
CA THR A 86 -12.44 -10.67 1.98
C THR A 86 -13.02 -9.47 2.74
N THR A 87 -12.71 -9.34 4.03
CA THR A 87 -13.23 -8.25 4.86
C THR A 87 -12.20 -7.16 5.11
N THR A 88 -10.92 -7.49 5.03
CA THR A 88 -9.80 -6.62 5.39
C THR A 88 -8.72 -6.62 4.32
N VAL A 89 -8.18 -5.45 3.98
CA VAL A 89 -7.12 -5.31 2.98
C VAL A 89 -6.06 -4.29 3.38
N ALA A 90 -4.78 -4.64 3.23
CA ALA A 90 -3.67 -3.70 3.26
C ALA A 90 -3.57 -2.95 1.92
N LEU A 91 -3.44 -1.62 1.96
CA LEU A 91 -3.01 -0.81 0.82
C LEU A 91 -1.61 -0.26 1.10
N LEU A 92 -0.62 -0.77 0.38
CA LEU A 92 0.80 -0.53 0.65
C LEU A 92 1.50 0.01 -0.60
N ALA A 93 2.37 1.00 -0.44
CA ALA A 93 3.33 1.34 -1.49
C ALA A 93 4.44 0.28 -1.56
N ALA A 94 4.94 -0.01 -2.77
CA ALA A 94 5.94 -1.07 -2.98
C ALA A 94 7.37 -0.65 -2.63
N ASP A 95 7.60 0.63 -2.38
CA ASP A 95 8.89 1.26 -2.10
C ASP A 95 9.08 1.55 -0.61
N LEU A 96 8.47 0.72 0.26
CA LEU A 96 8.57 0.77 1.72
C LEU A 96 9.49 -0.37 2.24
N PRO A 97 10.80 -0.36 1.99
CA PRO A 97 11.69 -1.49 2.28
C PRO A 97 11.85 -1.83 3.76
N LEU A 98 11.43 -0.92 4.64
CA LEU A 98 11.50 -1.04 6.10
C LEU A 98 10.16 -1.45 6.72
N LEU A 99 9.12 -1.64 5.92
CA LEU A 99 7.83 -2.12 6.42
C LEU A 99 8.01 -3.51 7.03
N THR A 100 7.50 -3.68 8.25
CA THR A 100 7.60 -4.95 8.98
C THR A 100 6.24 -5.58 9.19
N ARG A 101 6.23 -6.89 9.41
CA ARG A 101 5.04 -7.63 9.84
C ARG A 101 4.42 -7.06 11.12
N ASP A 102 5.25 -6.60 12.04
CA ASP A 102 4.80 -6.02 13.31
C ASP A 102 4.08 -4.69 13.11
N ALA A 103 4.55 -3.86 12.17
CA ALA A 103 3.87 -2.63 11.78
C ALA A 103 2.51 -2.92 11.14
N VAL A 104 2.42 -3.93 10.28
CA VAL A 104 1.14 -4.35 9.68
C VAL A 104 0.19 -4.94 10.74
N ARG A 105 0.71 -5.73 11.70
CA ARG A 105 -0.07 -6.27 12.81
C ARG A 105 -0.64 -5.16 13.69
N LEU A 106 0.16 -4.15 14.04
CA LEU A 106 -0.29 -2.98 14.80
C LEU A 106 -1.48 -2.30 14.11
N LEU A 107 -1.41 -2.09 12.80
CA LEU A 107 -2.52 -1.51 12.03
C LEU A 107 -3.78 -2.38 12.08
N ARG A 108 -3.63 -3.70 11.97
CA ARG A 108 -4.75 -4.66 12.04
C ARG A 108 -5.38 -4.70 13.43
N ASP A 109 -4.57 -4.66 14.49
CA ASP A 109 -5.05 -4.66 15.87
C ASP A 109 -5.91 -3.41 16.14
N HIS A 110 -5.49 -2.25 15.64
CA HIS A 110 -6.30 -1.03 15.72
C HIS A 110 -7.57 -1.05 14.85
N LEU A 111 -7.55 -1.80 13.74
CA LEU A 111 -8.73 -2.00 12.88
C LEU A 111 -9.77 -2.94 13.52
N ALA A 112 -9.40 -3.69 14.56
CA ALA A 112 -10.34 -4.52 15.32
C ALA A 112 -11.48 -3.68 15.94
N ASP A 113 -11.26 -2.38 16.14
CA ASP A 113 -12.33 -1.43 16.46
C ASP A 113 -13.35 -1.36 15.31
N PRO A 114 -14.62 -1.69 15.54
CA PRO A 114 -15.64 -1.69 14.50
C PRO A 114 -16.06 -0.28 14.05
N THR A 115 -15.69 0.78 14.78
CA THR A 115 -16.09 2.16 14.48
C THR A 115 -15.21 2.81 13.41
N VAL A 116 -14.08 2.19 13.05
CA VAL A 116 -13.14 2.73 12.07
C VAL A 116 -13.17 1.92 10.78
N ASP A 117 -13.09 2.64 9.66
CA ASP A 117 -13.07 2.07 8.31
C ASP A 117 -11.65 1.70 7.86
N GLY A 118 -10.64 2.37 8.42
CA GLY A 118 -9.25 2.14 8.12
C GLY A 118 -8.30 2.69 9.17
N VAL A 119 -7.07 2.21 9.13
CA VAL A 119 -5.98 2.63 10.02
C VAL A 119 -4.75 2.94 9.17
N CYS A 120 -4.11 4.07 9.44
CA CYS A 120 -2.85 4.46 8.82
C CYS A 120 -1.82 4.80 9.89
N LEU A 121 -0.54 4.63 9.55
CA LEU A 121 0.53 5.20 10.35
C LEU A 121 0.61 6.72 10.14
N VAL A 122 1.03 7.44 11.18
CA VAL A 122 1.43 8.85 11.10
C VAL A 122 2.90 9.02 11.43
N ASP A 123 3.55 9.96 10.74
CA ASP A 123 4.92 10.35 11.05
C ASP A 123 5.02 11.26 12.29
N GLY A 124 6.25 11.65 12.64
CA GLY A 124 6.53 12.51 13.79
C GLY A 124 5.89 13.91 13.69
N ASP A 125 5.51 14.35 12.49
CA ASP A 125 4.81 15.61 12.25
C ASP A 125 3.28 15.42 12.22
N GLY A 126 2.79 14.21 12.50
CA GLY A 126 1.37 13.86 12.46
C GLY A 126 0.82 13.68 11.04
N ARG A 127 1.67 13.56 10.02
CA ARG A 127 1.20 13.36 8.64
C ARG A 127 0.88 11.90 8.40
N ARG A 128 -0.33 11.66 7.86
CA ARG A 128 -0.83 10.34 7.50
C ARG A 128 -0.06 9.75 6.32
N GLN A 129 0.43 8.53 6.51
CA GLN A 129 1.08 7.70 5.52
C GLN A 129 0.00 6.91 4.76
N GLN A 130 -0.62 7.56 3.77
CA GLN A 130 -1.87 7.08 3.14
C GLN A 130 -1.74 5.75 2.39
N LEU A 131 -0.53 5.43 1.91
CA LEU A 131 -0.19 4.16 1.27
C LEU A 131 0.59 3.23 2.22
N CYS A 132 0.38 3.38 3.52
CA CYS A 132 0.81 2.45 4.56
C CYS A 132 -0.36 2.28 5.54
N GLY A 133 -1.40 1.57 5.08
CA GLY A 133 -2.65 1.45 5.83
C GLY A 133 -3.41 0.15 5.60
N VAL A 134 -4.31 -0.16 6.54
CA VAL A 134 -5.17 -1.36 6.53
C VAL A 134 -6.63 -0.92 6.62
N TRP A 135 -7.49 -1.53 5.81
CA TRP A 135 -8.84 -1.04 5.52
C TRP A 135 -9.87 -2.15 5.60
N ARG A 136 -11.09 -1.81 6.06
CA ARG A 136 -12.27 -2.64 5.82
C ARG A 136 -12.65 -2.54 4.34
N VAL A 137 -12.84 -3.69 3.69
CA VAL A 137 -13.07 -3.78 2.24
C VAL A 137 -14.38 -3.11 1.84
N ALA A 138 -15.46 -3.31 2.60
CA ALA A 138 -16.77 -2.78 2.23
C ALA A 138 -16.83 -1.24 2.24
N PRO A 139 -16.44 -0.53 3.32
CA PRO A 139 -16.33 0.94 3.31
C PRO A 139 -15.40 1.46 2.23
N LEU A 140 -14.23 0.82 2.03
CA LEU A 140 -13.27 1.21 1.01
C LEU A 140 -13.85 1.11 -0.41
N ARG A 141 -14.56 0.01 -0.73
CA ARG A 141 -15.27 -0.14 -2.02
C ARG A 141 -16.34 0.93 -2.20
N ALA A 142 -17.10 1.24 -1.16
CA ALA A 142 -18.08 2.31 -1.21
C ALA A 142 -17.42 3.69 -1.44
N ALA A 143 -16.25 3.94 -0.86
CA ALA A 143 -15.49 5.17 -1.09
C ALA A 143 -14.99 5.30 -2.53
N PHE A 144 -14.50 4.22 -3.15
CA PHE A 144 -14.19 4.21 -4.59
C PHE A 144 -15.41 4.56 -5.43
N GLY A 145 -16.57 3.97 -5.13
CA GLY A 145 -17.83 4.25 -5.84
C GLY A 145 -18.24 5.72 -5.74
N ARG A 146 -18.28 6.28 -4.52
CA ARG A 146 -18.60 7.69 -4.28
C ARG A 146 -17.66 8.63 -5.04
N LEU A 147 -16.36 8.35 -4.97
CA LEU A 147 -15.34 9.17 -5.63
C LEU A 147 -15.48 9.11 -7.16
N ALA A 148 -15.71 7.92 -7.73
CA ALA A 148 -15.95 7.77 -9.16
C ALA A 148 -17.19 8.54 -9.60
N SER A 149 -18.31 8.42 -8.87
CA SER A 149 -19.55 9.17 -9.17
C SER A 149 -19.32 10.68 -9.12
N ALA A 150 -18.61 11.19 -8.12
CA ALA A 150 -18.28 12.62 -7.99
C ALA A 150 -17.35 13.13 -9.11
N ARG A 151 -16.68 12.23 -9.84
CA ARG A 151 -15.70 12.53 -10.90
C ARG A 151 -16.15 12.09 -12.29
N GLY A 152 -17.46 11.92 -12.51
CA GLY A 152 -17.99 11.54 -13.82
C GLY A 152 -17.60 10.12 -14.26
N GLY A 153 -17.43 9.20 -13.31
CA GLY A 153 -17.15 7.79 -13.57
C GLY A 153 -15.67 7.40 -13.61
N SER A 154 -14.73 8.34 -13.42
CA SER A 154 -13.30 8.08 -13.51
C SER A 154 -12.55 8.28 -12.18
N LEU A 155 -11.70 7.30 -11.84
CA LEU A 155 -10.73 7.37 -10.75
C LEU A 155 -9.35 7.86 -11.19
N GLY A 156 -9.16 8.11 -12.50
CA GLY A 156 -7.90 8.59 -13.06
C GLY A 156 -7.47 9.92 -12.45
N GLY A 157 -6.20 10.02 -12.05
CA GLY A 157 -5.59 11.22 -11.46
C GLY A 157 -6.16 11.61 -10.09
N ALA A 158 -7.01 10.78 -9.47
CA ALA A 158 -7.56 11.09 -8.16
C ALA A 158 -6.48 10.99 -7.08
N ALA A 159 -6.47 11.95 -6.17
CA ALA A 159 -5.59 11.94 -5.01
C ALA A 159 -6.08 10.94 -3.96
N VAL A 160 -5.16 10.22 -3.31
CA VAL A 160 -5.52 9.28 -2.22
C VAL A 160 -6.28 10.00 -1.10
N ARG A 161 -5.87 11.22 -0.74
CA ARG A 161 -6.62 12.08 0.21
C ARG A 161 -8.11 12.21 -0.13
N ALA A 162 -8.48 12.30 -1.42
CA ALA A 162 -9.87 12.42 -1.83
C ALA A 162 -10.65 11.10 -1.65
N LEU A 163 -9.99 9.95 -1.84
CA LEU A 163 -10.56 8.63 -1.51
C LEU A 163 -10.87 8.52 -0.01
N LEU A 164 -9.96 9.04 0.83
CA LEU A 164 -10.08 8.91 2.29
C LEU A 164 -11.05 9.91 2.93
N ALA A 165 -11.44 10.98 2.24
CA ALA A 165 -12.20 12.09 2.82
C ALA A 165 -13.58 11.69 3.40
N GLY A 166 -14.14 10.56 3.00
CA GLY A 166 -15.41 10.03 3.51
C GLY A 166 -15.28 8.72 4.27
N LEU A 167 -14.10 8.42 4.81
CA LEU A 167 -13.84 7.24 5.64
C LEU A 167 -13.45 7.69 7.05
N THR A 168 -13.87 6.93 8.05
CA THR A 168 -13.41 7.08 9.43
C THR A 168 -12.04 6.42 9.57
N VAL A 169 -10.98 7.22 9.52
CA VAL A 169 -9.61 6.70 9.54
C VAL A 169 -8.94 7.02 10.87
N ARG A 170 -8.43 5.98 11.53
CA ARG A 170 -7.59 6.11 12.73
C ARG A 170 -6.13 6.30 12.34
N ASP A 171 -5.53 7.34 12.90
CA ASP A 171 -4.11 7.63 12.80
C ASP A 171 -3.36 7.03 13.98
N VAL A 172 -2.33 6.24 13.71
CA VAL A 172 -1.56 5.51 14.73
C VAL A 172 -0.09 5.91 14.64
N PRO A 173 0.52 6.43 15.71
CA PRO A 173 1.97 6.64 15.73
C PRO A 173 2.69 5.29 15.78
N TRP A 174 3.86 5.21 15.16
CA TRP A 174 4.71 4.02 15.32
C TRP A 174 5.37 4.03 16.71
N SER A 175 5.12 2.97 17.47
CA SER A 175 5.65 2.76 18.82
C SER A 175 6.62 1.58 18.91
N GLY A 176 6.88 0.88 17.80
CA GLY A 176 7.83 -0.23 17.76
C GLY A 176 9.28 0.23 17.70
N THR A 177 10.19 -0.72 17.89
CA THR A 177 11.63 -0.49 17.75
C THR A 177 12.03 -0.50 16.28
N GLY A 178 13.00 0.34 15.91
CA GLY A 178 13.58 0.35 14.57
C GLY A 178 13.20 1.58 13.75
N PRO A 179 13.56 1.58 12.45
CA PRO A 179 13.32 2.72 11.58
C PRO A 179 11.83 2.93 11.28
N PRO A 180 11.45 4.08 10.71
CA PRO A 180 10.08 4.34 10.30
C PRO A 180 9.62 3.31 9.25
N PRO A 181 8.58 2.50 9.51
CA PRO A 181 8.15 1.43 8.60
C PRO A 181 7.49 1.96 7.31
N TRP A 182 7.13 3.25 7.30
CA TRP A 182 6.60 3.96 6.13
C TRP A 182 7.68 4.72 5.34
N PHE A 183 8.96 4.57 5.68
CA PHE A 183 10.03 5.25 4.95
C PHE A 183 10.04 4.77 3.49
N ASP A 184 9.71 5.68 2.58
CA ASP A 184 9.69 5.43 1.14
C ASP A 184 11.00 5.87 0.49
N CYS A 185 11.48 5.09 -0.48
CA CYS A 185 12.75 5.37 -1.12
C CYS A 185 12.58 6.03 -2.48
N ASP A 186 12.39 7.34 -2.55
CA ASP A 186 12.20 8.13 -3.79
C ASP A 186 13.48 8.40 -4.59
N THR A 187 14.63 8.37 -3.91
CA THR A 187 15.94 8.74 -4.44
C THR A 187 17.01 7.72 -4.07
N ASP A 188 18.16 7.79 -4.75
CA ASP A 188 19.32 6.96 -4.40
C ASP A 188 19.81 7.23 -2.96
N ASP A 189 19.60 8.43 -2.45
CA ASP A 189 19.96 8.82 -1.09
C ASP A 189 19.05 8.11 -0.07
N ASP A 190 17.76 7.99 -0.37
CA ASP A 190 16.81 7.24 0.45
C ASP A 190 17.16 5.75 0.47
N VAL A 191 17.54 5.18 -0.68
CA VAL A 191 17.99 3.78 -0.76
C VAL A 191 19.24 3.55 0.10
N ARG A 192 20.25 4.43 0.00
CA ARG A 192 21.45 4.35 0.85
C ARG A 192 21.09 4.46 2.33
N ARG A 193 20.16 5.35 2.68
CA ARG A 193 19.68 5.50 4.06
C ARG A 193 18.96 4.25 4.55
N ALA A 194 18.12 3.64 3.72
CA ALA A 194 17.44 2.40 4.05
C ALA A 194 18.43 1.23 4.25
N GLU A 195 19.46 1.16 3.42
CA GLU A 195 20.54 0.17 3.54
C GLU A 195 21.32 0.27 4.86
N GLU A 196 21.48 1.47 5.43
CA GLU A 196 22.12 1.64 6.74
C GLU A 196 21.31 0.99 7.87
N TRP A 197 19.98 0.91 7.74
CA TRP A 197 19.10 0.29 8.73
C TRP A 197 18.90 -1.20 8.52
N THR A 198 19.30 -1.76 7.38
CA THR A 198 19.23 -3.21 7.12
C THR A 198 20.52 -3.97 7.40
N ARG A 199 21.56 -3.27 7.87
CA ARG A 199 22.85 -3.85 8.28
C ARG A 199 22.84 -4.40 9.68
#